data_AF-A0A9Q2RX31-F1
#
_entry.id   AF-A0A9Q2RX31-F1
#
_cell.length_a   1.000
_cell.length_b   1.000
_cell.length_c   1.000
_cell.angle_alpha   90.00
_cell.angle_beta   90.00
_cell.angle_gamma   90.00
#
_symmetry.space_group_name_H-M   'P 1'
#
loop_
_entity.id
_entity.type
_entity.pdbx_description
1 polymer ?
#
loop_
_entity_poly.entity_id
_entity_poly.type
_entity_poly.pdbx_seq_one_letter_code
_entity_poly.pdbx_strand_id
1 'polypeptide(L)' 'MTGPTKNELWFRLLFSLGGLALLIVAVMVRGISNSAALVEVVGIAGAFFGGTAIWSARKLARHRE' A
#
# COMPACT_ATOMS: atom_id res chain seq x y z
N MET A 1 10.51 -12.36 -21.04
CA MET A 1 9.76 -12.10 -19.79
C MET A 1 9.35 -10.64 -19.80
N THR A 2 8.10 -10.35 -20.14
CA THR A 2 7.55 -8.99 -20.18
C THR A 2 7.45 -8.45 -18.76
N GLY A 3 8.35 -7.54 -18.40
CA GLY A 3 8.27 -6.82 -17.13
C GLY A 3 7.04 -5.90 -17.11
N PRO A 4 6.49 -5.57 -15.92
CA PRO A 4 5.38 -4.64 -15.81
C PRO A 4 5.74 -3.29 -16.42
N THR A 5 4.81 -2.69 -17.13
CA THR A 5 5.03 -1.40 -17.80
C THR A 5 5.11 -0.26 -16.77
N LYS A 6 5.77 0.86 -17.12
CA LYS A 6 5.86 2.05 -16.25
C LYS A 6 4.49 2.52 -15.76
N ASN A 7 3.46 2.46 -16.61
CA ASN A 7 2.10 2.88 -16.27
C ASN A 7 1.44 1.94 -15.26
N GLU A 8 1.60 0.63 -15.40
CA GLU A 8 1.11 -0.35 -14.41
C GLU A 8 1.77 -0.16 -13.04
N LEU A 9 3.07 0.16 -13.03
CA LEU A 9 3.80 0.44 -11.79
C LEU A 9 3.28 1.69 -11.09
N TRP A 10 3.04 2.76 -11.84
CA TRP A 10 2.45 3.98 -11.32
C TRP A 10 1.03 3.75 -10.80
N PHE A 11 0.21 3.01 -11.54
CA PHE A 11 -1.14 2.64 -11.10
C PHE A 11 -1.10 1.86 -9.78
N ARG A 12 -0.24 0.84 -9.69
CA ARG A 12 -0.05 0.05 -8.46
C ARG A 12 0.42 0.92 -7.30
N LEU A 13 1.36 1.83 -7.55
CA LEU A 13 1.85 2.75 -6.52
C LEU A 13 0.74 3.67 -6.02
N LEU A 14 0.01 4.33 -6.93
CA LEU A 14 -1.06 5.27 -6.59
C LEU A 14 -2.21 4.56 -5.85
N PHE A 15 -2.61 3.38 -6.34
CA PHE A 15 -3.64 2.56 -5.71
C PHE A 15 -3.23 2.14 -4.30
N SER A 16 -1.98 1.71 -4.14
CA SER A 16 -1.45 1.29 -2.84
C SER A 16 -1.36 2.45 -1.85
N LEU A 17 -0.95 3.63 -2.31
CA LEU A 17 -0.96 4.86 -1.51
C LEU A 17 -2.39 5.28 -1.12
N GLY A 18 -3.35 5.18 -2.06
CA GLY A 18 -4.77 5.42 -1.79
C GLY A 18 -5.33 4.47 -0.73
N GLY A 19 -5.05 3.17 -0.86
CA GLY A 19 -5.42 2.15 0.13
C GLY A 19 -4.82 2.42 1.51
N LEU A 20 -3.54 2.81 1.57
CA LEU A 20 -2.86 3.16 2.82
C LEU A 20 -3.45 4.43 3.46
N ALA A 21 -3.75 5.46 2.65
CA ALA A 21 -4.37 6.69 3.13
C ALA A 21 -5.77 6.43 3.72
N LEU A 22 -6.59 5.63 3.03
CA LEU A 22 -7.90 5.21 3.52
C LEU A 22 -7.79 4.37 4.80
N LEU A 23 -6.79 3.49 4.90
CA LEU A 23 -6.51 2.72 6.12
C LEU A 23 -6.19 3.65 7.30
N ILE A 24 -5.32 4.64 7.09
CA ILE A 24 -4.95 5.63 8.12
C ILE A 24 -6.18 6.43 8.55
N VAL A 25 -6.98 6.93 7.60
CA VAL A 25 -8.22 7.66 7.89
C VAL A 25 -9.20 6.78 8.66
N ALA A 26 -9.38 5.52 8.27
CA ALA A 26 -10.25 4.59 8.97
C ALA A 26 -9.81 4.37 10.42
N VAL A 27 -8.51 4.19 10.65
CA VAL A 27 -7.92 4.06 12.00
C VAL A 27 -8.11 5.34 12.81
N MET A 28 -7.92 6.53 12.21
CA MET A 28 -8.10 7.81 12.88
C MET A 28 -9.56 8.09 13.26
N VAL A 29 -10.51 7.75 12.38
CA VAL A 29 -11.94 8.05 12.57
C VAL A 29 -12.64 7.02 13.47
N ARG A 30 -12.37 5.72 13.28
CA ARG A 30 -13.01 4.64 14.05
C ARG A 30 -12.21 4.21 15.27
N GLY A 31 -10.93 4.56 15.34
CA GLY A 31 -10.01 3.97 16.30
C GLY A 31 -9.73 2.50 15.99
N ILE A 32 -8.64 1.99 16.57
CA ILE A 32 -8.48 0.54 16.74
C ILE A 32 -9.15 0.25 18.08
N SER A 33 -10.42 -0.17 18.06
CA SER A 33 -10.98 -0.82 19.24
C SER A 33 -10.07 -2.02 19.56
N ASN A 34 -9.85 -2.31 20.85
CA ASN A 34 -8.97 -3.40 21.37
C ASN A 34 -9.37 -4.82 20.90
N SER A 35 -10.14 -4.96 19.84
CA SER A 35 -10.33 -6.20 19.09
C SER A 35 -9.05 -6.59 18.37
N ALA A 36 -8.52 -7.77 18.72
CA ALA A 36 -7.38 -8.37 18.04
C ALA A 36 -7.57 -8.42 16.51
N ALA A 37 -8.80 -8.70 16.06
CA ALA A 37 -9.13 -8.75 14.64
C ALA A 37 -8.85 -7.43 13.88
N LEU A 38 -9.13 -6.26 14.47
CA LEU A 38 -8.82 -4.99 13.80
C LEU A 38 -7.31 -4.74 13.72
N VAL A 39 -6.55 -5.12 14.76
CA VAL A 39 -5.09 -5.03 14.75
C VAL A 39 -4.52 -5.89 13.64
N GLU A 40 -5.01 -7.12 13.48
CA GLU A 40 -4.60 -8.03 12.41
C GLU A 40 -4.94 -7.48 11.02
N VAL A 41 -6.16 -6.98 10.82
CA VAL A 41 -6.59 -6.41 9.54
C VAL A 41 -5.77 -5.17 9.19
N VAL A 42 -5.57 -4.25 10.14
CA VAL A 42 -4.75 -3.05 9.93
C VAL A 42 -3.29 -3.42 9.69
N GLY A 43 -2.76 -4.40 10.42
CA GLY A 43 -1.41 -4.90 10.24
C GLY A 43 -1.18 -5.53 8.87
N ILE A 44 -2.05 -6.45 8.45
CA ILE A 44 -1.97 -7.12 7.16
C ILE A 44 -2.21 -6.13 6.02
N ALA A 45 -3.22 -5.27 6.11
CA ALA A 45 -3.49 -4.26 5.09
C ALA A 45 -2.34 -3.27 4.98
N GLY A 46 -1.82 -2.79 6.12
CA GLY A 46 -0.65 -1.92 6.18
C GLY A 46 0.60 -2.57 5.57
N ALA A 47 0.86 -3.84 5.88
CA ALA A 47 1.98 -4.58 5.29
C ALA A 47 1.81 -4.81 3.79
N PHE A 48 0.59 -5.13 3.35
CA PHE A 48 0.28 -5.40 1.95
C PHE A 48 0.36 -4.13 1.10
N PHE A 49 -0.34 -3.07 1.50
CA PHE A 49 -0.32 -1.78 0.80
C PHE A 49 1.04 -1.07 0.97
N GLY A 50 1.65 -1.12 2.15
CA GLY A 50 2.98 -0.57 2.38
C GLY A 50 4.05 -1.28 1.56
N GLY A 51 4.08 -2.61 1.61
CA GLY A 51 5.03 -3.44 0.85
C GLY A 51 4.88 -3.26 -0.66
N THR A 52 3.64 -3.23 -1.16
CA THR A 52 3.35 -3.01 -2.59
C THR A 52 3.75 -1.60 -3.03
N ALA A 53 3.53 -0.59 -2.19
CA ALA A 53 3.95 0.79 -2.47
C ALA A 53 5.48 0.88 -2.53
N ILE A 54 6.19 0.35 -1.54
CA ILE A 54 7.66 0.35 -1.51
C ILE A 54 8.24 -0.40 -2.71
N TRP A 55 7.70 -1.57 -3.05
CA TRP A 55 8.16 -2.35 -4.19
C TRP A 55 7.94 -1.62 -5.51
N SER A 56 6.75 -1.04 -5.70
CA SER A 56 6.42 -0.27 -6.90
C SER A 56 7.29 0.99 -7.02
N ALA A 57 7.51 1.72 -5.92
CA ALA A 57 8.37 2.89 -5.87
C ALA A 57 9.84 2.55 -6.18
N ARG A 58 10.38 1.48 -5.57
CA ARG A 58 11.76 1.01 -5.84
C ARG A 58 11.95 0.63 -7.30
N LYS A 59 10.99 -0.10 -7.87
CA LYS A 59 11.07 -0.56 -9.25
C LYS A 59 10.85 0.59 -10.24
N LEU A 60 10.05 1.59 -9.88
CA LEU A 60 9.88 2.82 -10.64
C LEU A 60 11.16 3.64 -10.64
N ALA A 61 11.82 3.79 -9.48
CA ALA A 61 13.11 4.49 -9.37
C ALA A 61 14.18 3.85 -10.27
N ARG A 62 14.29 2.51 -10.26
CA ARG A 62 15.19 1.76 -11.14
C ARG A 62 14.87 1.82 -12.64
N HIS A 63 13.66 2.25 -13.01
CA HIS A 63 13.26 2.45 -14.41
C HIS A 63 13.45 3.90 -14.88
N ARG A 64 13.80 4.81 -13.97
CA ARG A 64 14.05 6.23 -14.28
C ARG A 64 15.54 6.56 -14.41
N GLU A 65 16.41 5.68 -13.92
CA GLU A 65 17.84 5.61 -14.25
C GLU A 65 18.06 4.73 -15.49
#